data_AF-D4J952-F1
#
_entry.id   AF-D4J952-F1
#
_cell.length_a   1.000
_cell.length_b   1.000
_cell.length_c   1.000
_cell.angle_alpha   90.00
_cell.angle_beta   90.00
_cell.angle_gamma   90.00
#
_symmetry.space_group_name_H-M   'P 1'
#
loop_
_entity.id
_entity.type
_entity.pdbx_description
1 polymer ?
#
loop_
_entity_poly.entity_id
_entity_poly.type
_entity_poly.pdbx_seq_one_letter_code
_entity_poly.pdbx_strand_id
1 'polypeptide(L)' 'MKEKMKEVKELWTEFGDVPMNPETECIEADWHGFPKGTFREEVWMWFEETFGVSVADLMYGRI' A
#
# COMPACT_ATOMS: atom_id res chain seq x y z
N MET A 1 7.65 -18.13 4.10
CA MET A 1 8.41 -16.91 3.71
C MET A 1 8.13 -16.49 2.28
N LYS A 2 8.31 -17.36 1.26
CA LYS A 2 8.03 -17.00 -0.14
C LYS A 2 6.57 -16.66 -0.42
N GLU A 3 5.62 -17.47 0.07
CA GLU A 3 4.18 -17.21 -0.12
C GLU A 3 3.73 -15.90 0.53
N LYS A 4 4.15 -15.63 1.77
CA LYS A 4 3.86 -14.36 2.47
C LYS A 4 4.34 -13.13 1.68
N MET A 5 5.51 -13.23 1.02
CA MET A 5 6.01 -12.11 0.21
C MET A 5 5.21 -11.93 -1.09
N LYS A 6 4.72 -13.02 -1.68
CA LYS A 6 3.85 -12.97 -2.86
C LYS A 6 2.54 -12.24 -2.53
N GLU A 7 1.91 -12.59 -1.40
CA GLU A 7 0.68 -11.93 -0.93
C GLU A 7 0.86 -10.42 -0.73
N VAL A 8 1.99 -9.99 -0.15
CA VAL A 8 2.28 -8.56 0.05
C VAL A 8 2.43 -7.81 -1.27
N LYS A 9 3.06 -8.40 -2.29
CA LYS A 9 3.20 -7.77 -3.62
C LYS A 9 1.87 -7.68 -4.35
N GLU A 10 1.03 -8.70 -4.25
CA GLU A 10 -0.31 -8.70 -4.83
C GLU A 10 -1.15 -7.59 -4.18
N LEU A 11 -1.09 -7.46 -2.86
CA LEU A 11 -1.79 -6.40 -2.12
C LEU A 11 -1.24 -5.00 -2.42
N TRP A 12 0.08 -4.86 -2.58
CA TRP A 12 0.71 -3.60 -3.01
C TRP A 12 0.29 -3.20 -4.43
N THR A 13 0.16 -4.19 -5.32
CA THR A 13 -0.33 -3.97 -6.69
C THR A 13 -1.79 -3.51 -6.67
N GLU A 14 -2.63 -4.18 -5.87
CA GLU A 14 -4.03 -3.79 -5.68
C GLU A 14 -4.16 -2.35 -5.14
N PHE A 15 -3.33 -1.99 -4.15
CA PHE A 15 -3.28 -0.62 -3.64
C PHE A 15 -2.91 0.40 -4.73
N GLY A 16 -2.00 0.05 -5.63
CA GLY A 16 -1.60 0.90 -6.77
C GLY A 16 -2.73 1.19 -7.77
N ASP A 17 -3.76 0.34 -7.82
CA ASP A 17 -4.95 0.53 -8.66
C ASP A 17 -6.03 1.40 -8.00
N VAL A 18 -5.87 1.74 -6.71
CA VAL A 18 -6.81 2.61 -5.98
C VAL A 18 -6.66 4.06 -6.48
N PRO A 19 -7.74 4.72 -6.95
CA PRO A 19 -7.67 6.11 -7.36
C PRO A 19 -7.17 7.00 -6.23
N MET A 20 -6.29 7.94 -6.54
CA MET A 20 -5.66 8.82 -5.57
C MET A 20 -5.68 10.26 -6.08
N ASN A 21 -6.05 11.18 -5.20
CA ASN A 21 -6.01 12.59 -5.50
C ASN A 21 -4.54 13.07 -5.53
N PRO A 22 -4.02 13.63 -6.64
CA PRO A 22 -2.61 14.01 -6.74
C PRO A 22 -2.24 15.27 -5.96
N GLU A 23 -3.21 16.08 -5.53
CA GLU A 23 -2.95 17.30 -4.74
C GLU A 23 -2.93 17.00 -3.24
N THR A 24 -3.84 16.14 -2.76
CA THR A 24 -3.96 15.80 -1.33
C THR A 24 -3.25 14.51 -0.97
N GLU A 25 -2.87 13.71 -1.98
CA GLU A 25 -2.31 12.36 -1.85
C GLU A 25 -3.17 11.41 -0.99
N CYS A 26 -4.49 11.64 -0.99
CA CYS A 26 -5.47 10.79 -0.33
C CYS A 26 -6.09 9.81 -1.31
N ILE A 27 -6.43 8.61 -0.84
CA ILE A 27 -7.21 7.64 -1.62
C ILE A 27 -8.64 8.16 -1.85
N GLU A 28 -9.17 7.96 -3.05
CA GLU A 28 -10.51 8.43 -3.45
C GLU A 28 -11.60 7.36 -3.37
N ALA A 29 -11.24 6.16 -2.90
CA ALA A 29 -12.13 5.03 -2.64
C ALA A 29 -11.74 4.35 -1.33
N ASP A 30 -12.70 3.65 -0.71
CA ASP A 30 -12.42 2.79 0.43
C ASP A 30 -11.55 1.62 -0.03
N TRP A 31 -10.53 1.27 0.75
CA TRP A 31 -9.63 0.17 0.44
C TRP A 31 -9.12 -0.50 1.71
N HIS A 32 -9.29 -1.82 1.81
CA HIS A 32 -8.73 -2.65 2.89
C HIS A 32 -8.99 -2.15 4.34
N GLY A 33 -10.16 -1.54 4.58
CA GLY A 33 -10.52 -0.96 5.87
C GLY A 33 -10.11 0.50 6.07
N PHE A 34 -9.34 1.07 5.15
CA PHE A 34 -9.08 2.50 5.06
C PHE A 34 -10.21 3.20 4.30
N PRO A 35 -10.87 4.20 4.90
CA PRO A 35 -11.92 4.95 4.21
C PRO A 35 -11.33 5.88 3.14
N LYS A 36 -12.16 6.25 2.15
CA LYS A 36 -11.90 7.38 1.26
C LYS A 36 -11.43 8.61 2.07
N GLY A 37 -10.37 9.25 1.61
CA GLY A 37 -9.75 10.39 2.29
C GLY A 37 -8.55 10.02 3.17
N THR A 38 -8.27 8.73 3.38
CA THR A 38 -7.03 8.30 4.03
C THR A 38 -5.82 8.74 3.22
N PHE A 39 -4.84 9.32 3.91
CA PHE A 39 -3.58 9.75 3.31
C PHE A 39 -2.72 8.54 2.96
N ARG A 40 -2.09 8.52 1.77
CA ARG A 40 -1.35 7.34 1.29
C ARG A 40 -0.23 6.89 2.23
N GLU A 41 0.41 7.81 2.96
CA GLU A 41 1.49 7.45 3.88
C GLU A 41 0.97 6.65 5.08
N GLU A 42 -0.30 6.80 5.47
CA GLU A 42 -0.91 5.96 6.50
C GLU A 42 -1.00 4.49 6.04
N VAL A 43 -1.40 4.29 4.78
CA VAL A 43 -1.40 2.96 4.16
C VAL A 43 0.03 2.41 4.02
N TRP A 44 1.00 3.26 3.65
CA TRP A 44 2.40 2.88 3.55
C TRP A 44 2.96 2.42 4.90
N MET A 45 2.76 3.19 5.97
CA MET A 45 3.18 2.81 7.33
C MET A 45 2.54 1.48 7.74
N TRP A 46 1.27 1.27 7.40
CA TRP A 46 0.60 0.00 7.67
C TRP A 46 1.28 -1.19 6.95
N PHE A 47 1.75 -1.03 5.71
CA PHE A 47 2.53 -2.07 5.03
C PHE A 47 3.82 -2.39 5.79
N GLU A 48 4.56 -1.36 6.20
CA GLU A 48 5.84 -1.54 6.90
C GLU A 48 5.66 -2.22 8.26
N GLU A 49 4.67 -1.78 9.05
CA GLU A 49 4.39 -2.31 10.39
C GLU A 49 3.78 -3.71 10.35
N THR A 50 2.84 -3.98 9.44
CA THR A 50 2.09 -5.24 9.39
C THR A 50 2.91 -6.37 8.78
N PHE A 51 3.69 -6.07 7.75
CA PHE A 51 4.42 -7.09 7.00
C PHE A 51 5.92 -7.11 7.26
N GLY A 52 6.47 -6.08 7.91
CA GLY A 52 7.90 -5.95 8.17
C GLY A 52 8.71 -5.77 6.89
N VAL A 53 8.15 -5.04 5.92
CA VAL A 53 8.76 -4.70 4.64
C VAL A 53 9.08 -3.22 4.57
N SER A 54 9.88 -2.78 3.60
CA SER A 54 10.00 -1.36 3.28
C SER A 54 9.12 -1.02 2.09
N VAL A 55 8.39 0.09 2.19
CA VAL A 55 7.64 0.63 1.06
C VAL A 55 8.57 1.06 -0.07
N ALA A 56 9.79 1.52 0.25
CA ALA A 56 10.80 1.78 -0.78
C ALA A 56 11.15 0.51 -1.57
N ASP A 57 11.28 -0.64 -0.89
CA ASP A 57 11.56 -1.90 -1.56
C ASP A 57 10.38 -2.39 -2.40
N LEU A 58 9.14 -2.21 -1.93
CA LEU A 58 7.94 -2.47 -2.73
C LEU A 58 7.89 -1.60 -3.98
N MET A 59 8.14 -0.29 -3.83
CA MET A 59 8.11 0.69 -4.92
C MET A 59 9.16 0.41 -5.99
N TYR A 60 10.35 -0.06 -5.61
CA TYR A 60 11.43 -0.40 -6.53
C TYR A 60 11.51 -1.89 -6.90
N GLY A 61 10.56 -2.72 -6.45
CA GLY A 61 10.51 -4.16 -6.75
C GLY A 61 11.72 -4.95 -6.23
N ARG A 62 12.28 -4.55 -5.07
CA ARG A 62 13.50 -5.15 -4.48
C ARG A 62 13.24 -6.34 -3.57
N ILE A 63 11.97 -6.60 -3.25
CA ILE A 63 11.50 -7.79 -2.53
C ILE A 63 10.58 -8.60 -3.40
#